data_AF-A0A523SSI4-F1
#
_entry.id   AF-A0A523SSI4-F1
#
_cell.length_a   1.000
_cell.length_b   1.000
_cell.length_c   1.000
_cell.angle_alpha   90.00
_cell.angle_beta   90.00
_cell.angle_gamma   90.00
#
_symmetry.space_group_name_H-M   'P 1'
#
loop_
_entity.id
_entity.type
_entity.pdbx_description
1 polymer ?
#
loop_
_entity_poly.entity_id
_entity_poly.type
_entity_poly.pdbx_seq_one_letter_code
_entity_poly.pdbx_strand_id
1 'polypeptide(L)' 'MLKETGENTISLDPAIFPLPFALQIGGEIKKRVSEVLGIRGVEVRVQKHIMADEIDKTL' A
#
# COMPACT_ATOMS: atom_id res chain seq x y z
N MET A 1 23.32 -9.01 15.03
CA MET A 1 22.21 -8.08 15.31
C MET A 1 21.85 -7.40 14.00
N LEU A 2 20.71 -7.75 13.40
CA LEU A 2 20.22 -7.05 12.21
C LEU A 2 19.51 -5.78 12.66
N LYS A 3 19.94 -4.66 12.06
CA LYS A 3 19.55 -3.28 12.36
C LYS A 3 18.04 -3.09 12.23
N GLU A 4 17.52 -2.15 13.01
CA GLU A 4 16.11 -1.76 13.07
C GLU A 4 15.50 -1.60 11.67
N THR A 5 14.42 -2.33 11.45
CA THR A 5 13.64 -2.37 10.21
C THR A 5 12.60 -1.25 10.27
N GLY A 6 12.73 -0.22 9.43
CA GLY A 6 11.81 0.92 9.39
C GLY A 6 10.42 0.56 8.85
N GLU A 7 9.41 1.31 9.29
CA GLU A 7 8.08 1.31 8.69
C GLU A 7 8.17 1.93 7.28
N ASN A 8 7.64 1.24 6.28
CA ASN A 8 7.68 1.70 4.89
C ASN A 8 6.28 2.15 4.46
N THR A 9 6.16 3.37 3.92
CA THR A 9 4.89 3.90 3.41
C THR A 9 4.99 4.09 1.90
N ILE A 10 4.01 3.59 1.15
CA ILE A 10 3.89 3.79 -0.30
C ILE A 10 2.64 4.62 -0.58
N SER A 11 2.81 5.78 -1.19
CA SER A 11 1.72 6.66 -1.61
C SER A 11 1.38 6.42 -3.08
N LEU A 12 0.11 6.15 -3.37
CA LEU A 12 -0.42 6.03 -4.72
C LEU A 12 -1.24 7.28 -5.04
N ASP A 13 -1.11 7.82 -6.26
CA ASP A 13 -1.95 8.91 -6.79
C ASP A 13 -2.83 8.41 -7.94
N PRO A 14 -3.87 7.60 -7.67
CA PRO A 14 -4.71 7.03 -8.68
C PRO A 14 -5.89 7.95 -8.95
N ALA A 15 -5.65 9.16 -9.47
CA ALA A 15 -6.69 10.18 -9.62
C ALA A 15 -7.99 9.72 -10.34
N ILE A 16 -7.97 8.59 -11.07
CA ILE A 16 -9.15 8.05 -11.78
C ILE A 16 -9.23 6.51 -11.79
N PHE A 17 -8.53 5.78 -10.93
CA PHE A 17 -8.62 4.31 -10.99
C PHE A 17 -9.97 3.80 -10.48
N PRO A 18 -10.66 2.90 -11.21
CA PRO A 18 -11.81 2.21 -10.67
C PRO A 18 -11.45 1.54 -9.35
N LEU A 19 -12.36 1.55 -8.37
CA LEU A 19 -12.15 0.98 -7.04
C LEU A 19 -11.50 -0.42 -7.06
N PRO A 20 -11.97 -1.39 -7.88
CA PRO A 20 -11.36 -2.72 -7.91
C PRO A 20 -9.87 -2.71 -8.30
N PHE A 21 -9.48 -1.76 -9.16
CA PHE A 21 -8.11 -1.64 -9.62
C PHE A 21 -7.20 -1.06 -8.53
N ALA A 22 -7.66 -0.04 -7.81
CA ALA A 22 -6.92 0.52 -6.68
C ALA A 22 -6.68 -0.52 -5.57
N LEU A 23 -7.70 -1.33 -5.27
CA LEU A 23 -7.59 -2.45 -4.31
C LEU A 23 -6.61 -3.53 -4.80
N GLN A 24 -6.69 -3.90 -6.08
CA GLN A 24 -5.79 -4.90 -6.66
C GLN A 24 -4.32 -4.43 -6.58
N ILE A 25 -4.03 -3.19 -6.96
CA ILE A 25 -2.68 -2.65 -6.92
C ILE A 25 -2.17 -2.56 -5.47
N GLY A 26 -2.97 -2.03 -4.55
CA GLY A 26 -2.57 -1.94 -3.14
C GLY A 26 -2.30 -3.31 -2.51
N GLY A 27 -3.14 -4.31 -2.81
CA GLY A 27 -2.94 -5.69 -2.36
C GLY A 27 -1.67 -6.34 -2.92
N GLU A 28 -1.41 -6.16 -4.23
CA GLU A 28 -0.20 -6.70 -4.87
C GLU A 28 1.07 -6.06 -4.31
N ILE A 29 1.04 -4.76 -3.99
CA ILE A 29 2.15 -4.07 -3.31
C ILE A 29 2.41 -4.69 -1.94
N LYS A 30 1.36 -4.85 -1.10
CA LYS A 30 1.50 -5.48 0.22
C LYS A 30 2.09 -6.89 0.12
N LYS A 31 1.61 -7.69 -0.84
CA LYS A 31 2.12 -9.04 -1.11
C LYS A 31 3.61 -9.01 -1.46
N ARG A 32 4.02 -8.23 -2.46
CA ARG A 32 5.42 -8.17 -2.90
C ARG A 32 6.36 -7.67 -1.82
N VAL A 33 5.94 -6.67 -1.05
CA VAL A 33 6.76 -6.14 0.04
C VAL A 33 6.93 -7.18 1.17
N SER A 34 5.91 -8.01 1.42
CA SER A 34 6.02 -9.11 2.40
C SER A 34 7.06 -10.18 2.03
N GLU A 35 7.44 -10.27 0.74
CA GLU A 35 8.46 -11.20 0.25
C GLU A 35 9.90 -10.63 0.40
N VAL A 36 10.04 -9.35 0.77
CA VAL A 36 11.35 -8.69 0.93
C VAL A 36 11.90 -8.94 2.34
N LEU A 37 13.06 -9.61 2.41
CA LEU A 37 13.77 -9.86 3.67
C LEU A 37 14.14 -8.55 4.37
N GLY A 38 13.74 -8.42 5.64
CA GLY A 38 14.03 -7.24 6.46
C GLY A 38 12.96 -6.16 6.45
N ILE A 39 11.84 -6.34 5.73
CA ILE A 39 10.67 -5.46 5.85
C ILE A 39 9.65 -6.14 6.78
N ARG A 40 9.25 -5.44 7.86
CA ARG A 40 8.22 -5.96 8.80
C ARG A 40 6.79 -5.71 8.32
N GLY A 41 6.60 -4.71 7.47
CA GLY A 41 5.28 -4.32 6.96
C GLY A 41 5.36 -3.10 6.08
N VAL A 42 4.29 -2.88 5.33
CA VAL A 42 4.11 -1.71 4.49
C VAL A 42 2.71 -1.14 4.69
N GLU A 43 2.66 0.17 4.85
CA GLU A 43 1.42 0.92 4.78
C GLU A 43 1.25 1.44 3.35
N VAL A 44 0.12 1.12 2.72
CA VAL A 44 -0.23 1.65 1.40
C VAL A 44 -1.32 2.69 1.63
N ARG A 45 -1.07 3.92 1.17
CA ARG A 45 -2.05 5.00 1.24
C ARG A 45 -2.40 5.51 -0.15
N VAL A 46 -3.69 5.61 -0.42
CA VAL A 46 -4.24 6.19 -1.63
C VAL A 46 -4.51 7.67 -1.38
N GLN A 47 -3.96 8.53 -2.21
CA GLN A 47 -4.19 9.97 -2.15
C GLN A 47 -4.96 10.45 -3.38
N LYS A 48 -5.71 11.53 -3.23
CA LYS A 48 -6.40 12.25 -4.32
C LYS A 48 -7.44 11.44 -5.11
N HIS A 49 -7.82 10.25 -4.64
CA HIS A 49 -8.94 9.48 -5.19
C HIS A 49 -10.25 9.84 -4.49
N ILE A 50 -11.38 9.86 -5.21
CA ILE A 50 -12.70 10.15 -4.62
C ILE A 50 -13.12 9.12 -3.57
N MET A 51 -12.57 7.90 -3.64
CA MET A 51 -12.82 6.80 -2.70
C MET A 51 -11.56 6.47 -1.86
N ALA A 52 -10.63 7.41 -1.68
CA ALA A 52 -9.36 7.18 -0.97
C ALA A 52 -9.58 6.55 0.42
N ASP A 53 -10.47 7.12 1.23
CA ASP A 53 -10.76 6.63 2.59
C ASP A 53 -11.35 5.20 2.59
N GLU A 54 -12.15 4.85 1.59
CA GLU A 54 -12.73 3.50 1.48
C GLU A 54 -11.67 2.47 1.05
N ILE A 55 -10.78 2.87 0.15
CA ILE A 55 -9.67 2.02 -0.29
C ILE A 55 -8.69 1.79 0.86
N ASP A 56 -8.28 2.86 1.55
CA ASP A 56 -7.33 2.79 2.67
C ASP A 56 -7.86 1.95 3.83
N LYS A 57 -9.17 1.95 4.10
CA LYS A 57 -9.79 1.06 5.09
C LYS A 57 -9.83 -0.41 4.66
N THR A 58 -9.87 -0.67 3.36
CA THR A 58 -10.01 -2.02 2.80
C THR A 58 -8.66 -2.70 2.64
N LEU A 59 -7.60 -1.92 2.35
CA LEU A 59 -6.24 -2.41 2.19
C LEU A 59 -5.61 -2.81 3.52
#